data_AF-A0A9D3B085-F1
#
_entry.id   AF-A0A9D3B085-F1
#
_cell.length_a   1.000
_cell.length_b   1.000
_cell.length_c   1.000
_cell.angle_alpha   90.00
_cell.angle_beta   90.00
_cell.angle_gamma   90.00
#
_symmetry.space_group_name_H-M   'P 1'
#
loop_
_entity.id
_entity.type
_entity.pdbx_description
1 polymer ?
#
loop_
_entity_poly.entity_id
_entity_poly.type
_entity_poly.pdbx_seq_one_letter_code
_entity_poly.pdbx_strand_id
1 'polypeptide(L)'
;MEILRILTLCNYLLGTAVVTTAFSIYITTNKKIPLYIALAIISAGPIEDLLSSYIEQSPSISPDDKKQYIKMVDNITSMVFLILLGLVVLEPDYSHSFFDHPSTYEKNYQAG
;
A
#
# COMPACT_ATOMS: atom_id res chain seq x y z
N MET A 1 20.30 -12.98 14.73
CA MET A 1 20.50 -12.28 13.45
C MET A 1 19.79 -12.94 12.28
N GLU A 2 19.73 -14.28 12.18
CA GLU A 2 19.10 -14.95 11.04
C GLU A 2 17.58 -14.73 10.91
N ILE A 3 16.84 -14.74 12.03
CA ILE A 3 15.38 -14.53 12.04
C ILE A 3 14.99 -13.17 11.45
N LEU A 4 15.69 -12.08 11.81
CA LEU A 4 15.43 -10.75 11.27
C LEU A 4 15.67 -10.69 9.75
N ARG A 5 16.69 -11.41 9.27
CA ARG A 5 17.01 -11.48 7.84
C ARG A 5 15.96 -12.27 7.06
N ILE A 6 15.46 -13.36 7.63
CA ILE A 6 14.36 -14.15 7.06
C ILE A 6 13.07 -13.32 7.02
N LEU A 7 12.72 -12.64 8.11
CA LEU A 7 11.56 -11.73 8.16
C LEU A 7 11.66 -10.62 7.12
N THR A 8 12.84 -10.02 6.98
CA THR A 8 13.11 -8.99 5.96
C THR A 8 12.91 -9.55 4.55
N LEU A 9 13.44 -10.74 4.27
CA LEU A 9 13.28 -11.41 2.98
C LEU A 9 11.81 -11.74 2.71
N CYS A 10 11.09 -12.27 3.72
CA CYS A 10 9.66 -12.55 3.62
C CYS A 10 8.87 -11.27 3.32
N ASN A 11 9.16 -10.15 3.99
CA ASN A 11 8.50 -8.86 3.72
C ASN A 11 8.75 -8.39 2.28
N TYR A 12 9.99 -8.51 1.78
CA TYR A 12 10.29 -8.17 0.38
C TYR A 12 9.56 -9.09 -0.62
N LEU A 13 9.51 -10.39 -0.36
CA LEU A 13 8.78 -11.34 -1.20
C LEU A 13 7.27 -11.07 -1.17
N LEU A 14 6.71 -10.81 0.01
CA LEU A 14 5.29 -10.49 0.18
C LEU A 14 4.96 -9.19 -0.55
N GLY A 15 5.77 -8.15 -0.39
CA GLY A 15 5.63 -6.89 -1.11
C GLY A 15 5.67 -7.09 -2.62
N THR A 16 6.65 -7.85 -3.12
CA THR A 16 6.77 -8.18 -4.55
C THR A 16 5.55 -8.94 -5.06
N ALA A 17 5.05 -9.91 -4.30
CA ALA A 17 3.85 -10.68 -4.66
C ALA A 17 2.60 -9.79 -4.69
N VAL A 18 2.44 -8.90 -3.71
CA VAL A 18 1.33 -7.93 -3.67
C VAL A 18 1.37 -7.01 -4.89
N VAL A 19 2.55 -6.49 -5.24
CA VAL A 19 2.73 -5.60 -6.41
C VAL A 19 2.44 -6.31 -7.71
N THR A 20 3.03 -7.48 -7.93
CA THR A 20 2.85 -8.25 -9.17
C THR A 20 1.40 -8.69 -9.33
N THR A 21 0.74 -9.10 -8.24
CA THR A 21 -0.69 -9.45 -8.24
C THR A 21 -1.56 -8.24 -8.54
N ALA A 22 -1.34 -7.11 -7.85
CA ALA A 22 -2.10 -5.88 -8.09
C ALA A 22 -1.94 -5.38 -9.54
N PHE A 23 -0.72 -5.45 -10.08
CA PHE A 23 -0.43 -5.06 -11.45
C PHE A 23 -1.08 -6.03 -12.46
N SER A 24 -1.05 -7.33 -12.19
CA SER A 24 -1.74 -8.34 -13.01
C SER A 24 -3.26 -8.11 -13.02
N ILE A 25 -3.86 -7.82 -11.86
CA ILE A 25 -5.29 -7.48 -11.75
C ILE A 25 -5.59 -6.20 -12.54
N TYR A 26 -4.73 -5.18 -12.44
CA TYR A 26 -4.90 -3.95 -13.21
C TYR A 26 -4.88 -4.20 -14.72
N ILE A 27 -3.93 -4.99 -15.24
CA ILE A 27 -3.86 -5.29 -16.66
C ILE A 27 -5.07 -6.11 -17.14
N THR A 28 -5.52 -7.07 -16.34
CA THR A 28 -6.58 -8.02 -16.74
C THR A 28 -8.00 -7.46 -16.57
N THR A 29 -8.21 -6.62 -15.55
CA THR A 29 -9.56 -6.14 -15.17
C THR A 29 -9.73 -4.63 -15.25
N ASN A 30 -8.65 -3.88 -15.52
CA ASN A 30 -8.60 -2.40 -15.47
C ASN A 30 -8.98 -1.80 -14.11
N LYS A 31 -9.03 -2.62 -13.04
CA LYS A 31 -9.32 -2.18 -11.68
C LYS A 31 -8.09 -1.51 -11.08
N LYS A 32 -8.23 -0.23 -10.74
CA LYS A 32 -7.13 0.60 -10.20
C LYS A 32 -6.95 0.47 -8.69
N ILE A 33 -8.02 0.10 -7.96
CA ILE A 33 -8.01 -0.01 -6.50
C ILE A 33 -6.86 -0.89 -5.97
N PRO A 34 -6.64 -2.13 -6.47
CA PRO A 34 -5.55 -2.97 -5.97
C PRO A 34 -4.18 -2.32 -6.20
N LEU A 35 -4.02 -1.58 -7.30
CA LEU A 35 -2.80 -0.87 -7.63
C LEU A 35 -2.54 0.29 -6.66
N TYR A 36 -3.56 1.08 -6.34
CA TYR A 36 -3.45 2.15 -5.35
C TYR A 36 -3.07 1.62 -3.96
N ILE A 37 -3.71 0.52 -3.53
CA ILE A 37 -3.39 -0.14 -2.25
C ILE A 37 -1.94 -0.65 -2.26
N ALA A 38 -1.51 -1.32 -3.33
CA ALA A 38 -0.15 -1.81 -3.44
C ALA A 38 0.87 -0.67 -3.38
N LEU A 39 0.65 0.42 -4.11
CA LEU A 39 1.50 1.61 -4.09
C LEU A 39 1.55 2.24 -2.69
N ALA A 40 0.42 2.30 -1.98
CA ALA A 40 0.35 2.86 -0.64
C ALA A 40 1.26 2.06 0.32
N ILE A 41 1.12 0.74 0.34
CA ILE A 41 1.91 -0.16 1.20
C ILE A 41 3.41 -0.04 0.90
N ILE A 42 3.81 0.01 -0.38
CA ILE A 42 5.22 0.16 -0.75
C ILE A 42 5.77 1.52 -0.32
N SER A 43 4.97 2.59 -0.48
CA SER A 43 5.40 3.96 -0.22
C SER A 43 5.73 4.21 1.25
N ALA A 44 4.87 3.75 2.17
CA ALA A 44 5.02 3.94 3.62
C ALA A 44 5.87 2.86 4.31
N GLY A 45 6.37 1.88 3.56
CA GLY A 45 7.23 0.83 4.10
C GLY A 45 8.57 0.83 3.38
N PRO A 46 8.76 -0.05 2.38
CA PRO A 46 10.04 -0.19 1.68
C PRO A 46 10.67 1.12 1.17
N ILE A 47 9.89 2.01 0.56
CA ILE A 47 10.43 3.27 0.01
C ILE A 47 10.86 4.22 1.12
N GLU A 48 10.05 4.37 2.16
CA GLU A 48 10.38 5.18 3.34
C GLU A 48 11.66 4.70 4.02
N ASP A 49 11.75 3.40 4.28
CA ASP A 49 12.91 2.76 4.91
C ASP A 49 14.17 2.94 4.07
N LEU A 50 14.07 2.77 2.74
CA LEU A 50 15.19 2.94 1.81
C LEU A 50 15.68 4.40 1.78
N LEU A 51 14.77 5.37 1.70
CA LEU A 51 15.11 6.79 1.67
C LEU A 51 15.73 7.24 3.01
N SER A 52 15.14 6.81 4.13
CA SER A 52 15.66 7.09 5.47
C SER A 52 17.05 6.49 5.66
N SER A 53 17.25 5.22 5.28
CA SER A 53 18.55 4.55 5.32
C SER A 53 19.59 5.24 4.44
N TYR A 54 19.19 5.73 3.26
CA TYR A 54 20.08 6.48 2.36
C TYR A 54 20.57 7.79 3.01
N ILE A 55 19.67 8.52 3.68
CA ILE A 55 20.01 9.74 4.41
C ILE A 55 20.94 9.43 5.61
N GLU A 56 20.65 8.36 6.35
CA GLU A 56 21.48 7.94 7.50
C GLU A 56 22.90 7.57 7.09
N GLN A 57 23.06 6.85 5.98
CA GLN A 57 24.35 6.40 5.48
C GLN A 57 25.14 7.50 4.76
N SER A 58 24.52 8.64 4.45
CA SER A 58 25.20 9.73 3.76
C SER A 58 26.27 10.37 4.66
N PRO A 59 27.56 10.37 4.25
CA PRO A 59 28.64 10.97 5.03
C PRO A 59 28.64 12.51 4.95
N SER A 60 27.92 13.08 3.99
CA SER A 60 27.96 14.51 3.65
C SER A 60 26.93 15.36 4.41
N ILE A 61 26.04 14.72 5.18
CA ILE A 61 24.93 15.39 5.87
C ILE A 61 25.24 15.46 7.37
N SER A 62 25.06 16.65 7.96
CA SER A 62 25.26 16.82 9.40
C SER A 62 24.24 15.99 10.21
N PRO A 63 24.56 15.56 11.44
CA PRO A 63 23.63 14.77 12.26
C PRO A 63 22.29 15.47 12.51
N ASP A 64 22.29 16.79 12.67
CA ASP A 64 21.08 17.59 12.89
C ASP A 64 20.22 17.66 11.63
N ASP A 65 20.85 17.79 10.46
CA ASP A 65 20.15 17.80 9.18
C ASP A 65 19.58 16.42 8.83
N LYS A 66 20.30 15.33 9.15
CA LYS A 66 19.81 13.95 8.93
C LYS A 66 18.46 13.73 9.59
N LYS A 67 18.29 14.17 10.84
CA LYS A 67 17.04 14.04 11.57
C LYS A 67 15.90 14.82 10.90
N GLN A 68 16.19 16.02 10.37
CA GLN A 68 15.20 16.80 9.64
C GLN A 68 14.81 16.13 8.32
N TYR A 69 15.78 15.63 7.55
CA TYR A 69 15.51 14.95 6.28
C TYR A 69 14.73 13.64 6.47
N ILE A 70 15.07 12.83 7.48
CA ILE A 70 14.31 11.60 7.79
C ILE A 70 12.86 11.96 8.14
N LYS A 71 12.65 12.97 8.99
CA LYS A 71 11.30 13.45 9.32
C LYS A 71 10.55 13.99 8.10
N MET A 72 11.26 14.60 7.16
CA MET A 72 10.67 15.07 5.92
C MET A 72 10.24 13.89 5.03
N VAL A 73 11.07 12.84 4.92
CA VAL A 73 10.73 11.60 4.22
C VAL A 73 9.45 10.98 4.80
N ASP A 74 9.39 10.77 6.11
CA ASP A 74 8.23 10.23 6.84
C ASP A 74 6.93 11.02 6.56
N ASN A 75 6.99 12.36 6.61
CA ASN A 75 5.81 13.19 6.29
C ASN A 75 5.40 13.07 4.81
N ILE A 76 6.36 13.00 3.88
CA ILE A 76 6.07 12.87 2.45
C ILE A 76 5.47 11.49 2.15
N THR A 77 6.04 10.42 2.67
CA THR A 77 5.53 9.05 2.48
C THR A 77 4.16 8.88 3.09
N SER A 78 3.93 9.45 4.29
CA SER A 78 2.60 9.53 4.92
C SER A 78 1.58 10.30 4.07
N MET A 79 1.96 11.44 3.47
CA MET A 79 1.08 12.17 2.56
C MET A 79 0.74 11.36 1.30
N VAL A 80 1.74 10.72 0.68
CA VAL A 80 1.54 9.87 -0.49
C VAL A 80 0.61 8.70 -0.16
N PHE A 81 0.82 8.05 1.00
CA PHE A 81 -0.03 6.99 1.50
C PHE A 81 -1.50 7.43 1.64
N LEU A 82 -1.72 8.59 2.28
CA LEU A 82 -3.07 9.14 2.46
C LEU A 82 -3.73 9.54 1.15
N ILE A 83 -2.99 10.10 0.20
CA ILE A 83 -3.51 10.42 -1.13
C ILE A 83 -3.95 9.13 -1.85
N LEU A 84 -3.12 8.08 -1.82
CA LEU A 84 -3.44 6.81 -2.45
C LEU A 84 -4.65 6.13 -1.80
N LEU A 85 -4.78 6.18 -0.48
CA LEU A 85 -6.00 5.72 0.21
C LEU A 85 -7.22 6.57 -0.15
N GLY A 86 -7.06 7.89 -0.25
CA GLY A 86 -8.12 8.78 -0.72
C GLY A 86 -8.62 8.40 -2.11
N LEU A 87 -7.71 8.06 -3.03
CA LEU A 87 -8.06 7.56 -4.36
C LEU A 87 -8.82 6.23 -4.31
N VAL A 88 -8.48 5.32 -3.40
CA VAL A 88 -9.23 4.07 -3.19
C VAL A 88 -10.68 4.36 -2.79
N VAL A 89 -10.88 5.29 -1.84
CA VAL A 89 -12.21 5.65 -1.34
C VAL A 89 -13.05 6.37 -2.40
N LEU A 90 -12.41 7.17 -3.27
CA LEU A 90 -13.07 7.93 -4.32
C LEU A 90 -13.37 7.11 -5.58
N GLU A 91 -12.80 5.92 -5.73
CA GLU A 91 -13.02 5.10 -6.93
C GLU A 91 -14.48 4.54 -6.93
N PRO A 92 -15.27 4.76 -8.00
CA PRO A 92 -16.70 4.41 -8.04
C PRO A 92 -17.00 2.91 -7.84
N ASP A 93 -16.08 2.04 -8.26
CA ASP A 93 -16.21 0.58 -8.12
C ASP A 93 -16.05 0.11 -6.67
N TYR A 94 -15.48 0.93 -5.78
CA TYR A 94 -15.39 0.62 -4.36
C TYR A 94 -16.78 0.70 -3.69
N SER A 95 -17.62 1.64 -4.11
CA SER A 95 -18.93 1.91 -3.52
C SER A 95 -19.94 0.79 -3.75
N HIS A 96 -19.92 0.14 -4.92
CA HIS A 96 -20.86 -0.95 -5.23
C HIS A 96 -20.48 -2.26 -4.53
N SER A 97 -19.19 -2.60 -4.43
CA SER A 97 -18.75 -3.87 -3.82
C SER A 97 -18.92 -3.94 -2.30
N PHE A 98 -19.04 -2.80 -1.61
CA PHE A 98 -19.24 -2.75 -0.16
C PHE A 98 -20.73 -2.75 0.26
N PHE A 99 -21.64 -2.32 -0.63
CA PHE A 99 -23.07 -2.23 -0.35
C PHE A 99 -23.91 -3.33 -1.02
N ASP A 100 -23.39 -4.06 -2.01
CA ASP A 100 -24.09 -5.18 -2.65
C ASP A 100 -23.85 -6.51 -1.91
N HIS A 101 -24.35 -6.60 -0.67
CA HIS A 101 -24.89 -7.87 -0.18
C HIS A 101 -26.40 -7.85 -0.39
N PRO A 102 -26.93 -8.24 -1.58
CA PRO A 102 -28.32 -8.63 -1.65
C PRO A 102 -28.45 -9.90 -0.82
N SER A 103 -28.97 -9.75 0.39
CA SER A 103 -29.44 -10.85 1.20
C SER A 103 -30.30 -11.77 0.33
N THR A 104 -29.79 -12.96 0.07
CA THR A 104 -30.37 -14.06 -0.71
C THR A 104 -31.64 -14.66 -0.08
N TYR A 105 -32.41 -13.87 0.66
CA TYR A 105 -33.55 -14.33 1.45
C TYR A 105 -34.94 -14.01 0.87
N GLU A 106 -35.06 -13.20 -0.20
CA GLU A 106 -36.37 -12.80 -0.74
C GLU A 106 -36.91 -13.67 -1.90
N LYS A 107 -36.24 -14.78 -2.28
CA LYS A 107 -36.76 -15.66 -3.35
C LYS A 107 -37.61 -16.86 -2.88
N ASN A 108 -37.80 -17.05 -1.57
CA ASN A 108 -38.54 -18.21 -1.04
C ASN A 108 -39.94 -17.90 -0.49
N TYR A 109 -40.45 -16.67 -0.63
CA TYR A 109 -41.81 -16.30 -0.15
C TYR A 109 -42.83 -15.99 -1.27
N GLN A 110 -42.47 -16.19 -2.54
CA GLN A 110 -43.40 -16.04 -3.66
C GLN A 110 -43.57 -17.32 -4.51
N ALA A 111 -43.08 -18.46 -4.03
CA ALA A 111 -43.32 -19.75 -4.66
C ALA A 111 -43.55 -20.81 -3.58
N GLY A 112 -44.77 -20.88 -3.05
CA GLY A 112 -45.20 -21.89 -2.07
C GLY A 112 -46.41 -21.47 -1.28
#